data_AF-A0A9D8BPN8-F1
#
_entry.id   AF-A0A9D8BPN8-F1
#
_cell.length_a   1.000
_cell.length_b   1.000
_cell.length_c   1.000
_cell.angle_alpha   90.00
_cell.angle_beta   90.00
_cell.angle_gamma   90.00
#
_symmetry.space_group_name_H-M   'P 1'
#
loop_
_entity.id
_entity.type
_entity.pdbx_description
1 polymer ?
#
loop_
_entity_poly.entity_id
_entity_poly.type
_entity_poly.pdbx_seq_one_letter_code
_entity_poly.pdbx_strand_id
1 'polypeptide(L)'
;TLYDTGIRCPFIVRWPGHVAPGSVCDAMFSFVDVTPTLIEIAGGKPPDDLDGRSFRDVLVGKATTFRDRVYATHTGDGTMNMFPQRCVRDTRYKYVLNLHPERTWTTHFTLVPEIPNSHKDVWDSWVEKARSDAKAAKLLDVIERHQAEELYDTQADPYELNNLAGSPATKPILERLRKDLRRWMAAQQDAASD
;
A
#
# COMPACT_ATOMS: atom_id res chain seq x y z
N THR A 1 -2.64 -4.54 -5.17
CA THR A 1 -1.22 -4.42 -4.81
C THR A 1 -1.06 -3.48 -3.63
N LEU A 2 0.00 -3.65 -2.83
CA LEU A 2 0.39 -2.73 -1.75
C LEU A 2 1.55 -1.77 -2.14
N TYR A 3 1.90 -1.68 -3.42
CA TYR A 3 2.73 -0.59 -3.96
C TYR A 3 2.03 0.77 -3.84
N ASP A 4 2.77 1.87 -3.86
CA ASP A 4 2.26 3.24 -3.71
C ASP A 4 1.29 3.58 -4.85
N THR A 5 1.52 3.02 -6.04
CA THR A 5 0.58 3.08 -7.17
C THR A 5 -0.80 2.49 -6.84
N GLY A 6 -0.91 1.63 -5.83
CA GLY A 6 -2.17 1.07 -5.33
C GLY A 6 -2.70 1.72 -4.05
N ILE A 7 -1.83 2.18 -3.14
CA ILE A 7 -2.25 2.62 -1.79
C ILE A 7 -2.07 4.13 -1.51
N ARG A 8 -1.32 4.86 -2.34
CA ARG A 8 -1.13 6.31 -2.21
C ARG A 8 -2.20 7.05 -3.02
N CYS A 9 -3.40 7.13 -2.45
CA CYS A 9 -4.53 7.77 -3.11
C CYS A 9 -4.50 9.30 -2.96
N PRO A 10 -4.98 10.07 -3.96
CA PRO A 10 -5.30 11.48 -3.79
C PRO A 10 -6.37 11.68 -2.72
N PHE A 11 -6.20 12.69 -1.88
CA PHE A 11 -7.18 13.08 -0.86
C PHE A 11 -7.33 14.60 -0.86
N ILE A 12 -8.54 15.09 -1.09
CA ILE A 12 -8.85 16.51 -1.21
C ILE A 12 -9.93 16.85 -0.19
N VAL A 13 -9.70 17.90 0.60
CA VAL A 13 -10.65 18.40 1.59
C VAL A 13 -11.07 19.82 1.25
N ARG A 14 -12.37 20.09 1.33
CA ARG A 14 -12.93 21.44 1.26
C ARG A 14 -13.76 21.69 2.52
N TRP A 15 -13.26 22.55 3.40
CA TRP A 15 -13.98 22.97 4.60
C TRP A 15 -13.88 24.49 4.77
N PRO A 16 -14.86 25.26 4.25
CA PRO A 16 -14.83 26.71 4.25
C PRO A 16 -14.68 27.29 5.66
N GLY A 17 -13.79 28.27 5.83
CA GLY A 17 -13.51 28.90 7.11
C GLY A 17 -12.59 28.10 8.05
N HIS A 18 -12.21 26.88 7.67
CA HIS A 18 -11.39 25.99 8.51
C HIS A 18 -10.12 25.49 7.79
N VAL A 19 -10.24 25.07 6.54
CA VAL A 19 -9.12 24.64 5.70
C VAL A 19 -8.78 25.77 4.73
N ALA A 20 -7.51 26.19 4.73
CA ALA A 20 -7.02 27.22 3.81
C ALA A 20 -7.11 26.73 2.35
N PRO A 21 -7.82 27.44 1.44
CA PRO A 21 -7.90 27.06 0.04
C PRO A 21 -6.52 26.97 -0.62
N GLY A 22 -6.30 25.94 -1.45
CA GLY A 22 -5.05 25.73 -2.18
C GLY A 22 -3.85 25.30 -1.34
N SER A 23 -4.04 25.03 -0.04
CA SER A 23 -3.00 24.47 0.82
C SER A 23 -2.67 23.02 0.44
N VAL A 24 -1.41 22.63 0.67
CA VAL A 24 -0.89 21.28 0.47
C VAL A 24 -0.28 20.81 1.78
N CYS A 25 -0.42 19.52 2.09
CA CYS A 25 0.10 18.93 3.31
C CYS A 25 0.70 17.54 3.01
N ASP A 26 1.90 17.30 3.55
CA ASP A 26 2.62 16.02 3.42
C ASP A 26 2.45 15.13 4.67
N ALA A 27 1.56 15.49 5.60
CA ALA A 27 1.31 14.68 6.78
C ALA A 27 0.77 13.30 6.38
N MET A 28 1.48 12.27 6.81
CA MET A 28 1.05 10.89 6.58
C MET A 28 -0.20 10.56 7.40
N PHE A 29 -1.23 10.06 6.74
CA PHE A 29 -2.47 9.54 7.33
C PHE A 29 -2.89 8.24 6.62
N SER A 30 -3.86 7.52 7.20
CA SER A 30 -4.50 6.33 6.61
C SER A 30 -6.01 6.53 6.50
N PHE A 31 -6.70 5.83 5.60
CA PHE A 31 -8.15 5.96 5.43
C PHE A 31 -8.96 5.65 6.70
N VAL A 32 -8.44 4.80 7.60
CA VAL A 32 -9.05 4.55 8.91
C VAL A 32 -9.16 5.81 9.77
N ASP A 33 -8.35 6.83 9.50
CA ASP A 33 -8.36 8.11 10.21
C ASP A 33 -9.50 9.05 9.77
N VAL A 34 -10.16 8.77 8.65
CA VAL A 34 -11.23 9.62 8.12
C VAL A 34 -12.44 9.60 9.05
N THR A 35 -12.89 8.42 9.46
CA THR A 35 -14.04 8.25 10.37
C THR A 35 -13.90 9.04 11.68
N PRO A 36 -12.83 8.87 12.50
CA PRO A 36 -12.68 9.66 13.72
C PRO A 36 -12.53 11.16 13.46
N THR A 37 -11.92 11.55 12.34
CA THR A 37 -11.82 12.98 11.96
C THR A 37 -13.20 13.58 11.66
N LEU A 38 -14.06 12.88 10.91
CA LEU A 38 -15.40 13.36 10.59
C LEU A 38 -16.29 13.45 11.85
N ILE A 39 -16.17 12.49 12.77
CA ILE A 39 -16.88 12.53 14.06
C ILE A 39 -16.49 13.79 14.84
N GLU A 40 -15.20 14.08 14.98
CA GLU A 40 -14.73 15.26 15.70
C GLU A 40 -15.14 16.57 14.99
N ILE A 41 -15.07 16.61 13.66
CA ILE A 41 -15.53 17.77 12.87
C ILE A 41 -17.01 18.05 13.09
N ALA A 42 -17.83 17.01 13.26
CA ALA A 42 -19.26 17.13 13.56
C ALA A 42 -19.54 17.50 15.04
N GLY A 43 -18.52 17.66 15.88
CA GLY A 43 -18.64 17.97 17.31
C GLY A 43 -18.84 16.75 18.22
N GLY A 44 -18.69 15.54 17.68
CA GLY A 44 -18.75 14.30 18.45
C GLY A 44 -17.40 13.92 19.07
N LYS A 45 -17.43 12.92 19.97
CA LYS A 45 -16.23 12.26 20.49
C LYS A 45 -16.05 10.91 19.77
N PRO A 46 -14.94 10.69 19.02
CA PRO A 46 -14.67 9.39 18.42
C PRO A 46 -14.56 8.29 19.49
N PRO A 47 -15.08 7.07 19.23
CA PRO A 47 -14.82 5.91 20.08
C PRO A 47 -13.33 5.60 20.22
N ASP A 48 -12.94 5.08 21.39
CA ASP A 48 -11.53 4.78 21.70
C ASP A 48 -11.01 3.50 21.01
N ASP A 49 -11.91 2.70 20.41
CA ASP A 49 -11.63 1.40 19.77
C ASP A 49 -11.52 1.48 18.24
N LEU A 50 -11.52 2.67 17.64
CA LEU A 50 -11.24 2.85 16.22
C LEU A 50 -9.73 2.68 15.93
N ASP A 51 -9.39 2.04 14.82
CA ASP A 51 -8.00 1.91 14.35
C ASP A 51 -7.36 3.27 13.99
N GLY A 52 -8.20 4.22 13.60
CA GLY A 52 -7.82 5.57 13.24
C GLY A 52 -7.82 6.53 14.42
N ARG A 53 -7.21 7.70 14.21
CA ARG A 53 -7.36 8.85 15.10
C ARG A 53 -7.61 10.11 14.27
N SER A 54 -8.14 11.14 14.88
CA SER A 54 -8.47 12.36 14.14
C SER A 54 -7.22 13.11 13.69
N PHE A 55 -7.19 13.53 12.42
CA PHE A 55 -6.18 14.44 11.86
C PHE A 55 -6.72 15.87 11.68
N ARG A 56 -7.78 16.24 12.42
CA ARG A 56 -8.38 17.58 12.35
C ARG A 56 -7.37 18.70 12.53
N ASP A 57 -6.42 18.55 13.43
CA ASP A 57 -5.37 19.56 13.66
C ASP A 57 -4.47 19.79 12.45
N VAL A 58 -4.28 18.77 11.61
CA VAL A 58 -3.62 18.95 10.31
C VAL A 58 -4.48 19.77 9.36
N LEU A 59 -5.78 19.49 9.30
CA LEU A 59 -6.71 20.21 8.43
C LEU A 59 -6.79 21.71 8.74
N VAL A 60 -6.75 22.07 10.03
CA VAL A 60 -6.83 23.47 10.47
C VAL A 60 -5.47 24.14 10.67
N GLY A 61 -4.39 23.53 10.18
CA GLY A 61 -3.04 24.11 10.19
C GLY A 61 -2.38 24.21 11.57
N LYS A 62 -2.85 23.44 12.56
CA LYS A 62 -2.26 23.37 13.91
C LYS A 62 -1.16 22.32 14.03
N ALA A 63 -1.08 21.39 13.07
CA ALA A 63 -0.04 20.38 12.99
C ALA A 63 0.41 20.18 11.53
N THR A 64 1.70 19.89 11.33
CA THR A 64 2.29 19.57 10.02
C THR A 64 2.62 18.09 9.86
N THR A 65 2.56 17.32 10.96
CA THR A 65 2.83 15.88 11.00
C THR A 65 1.70 15.17 11.72
N PHE A 66 1.49 13.90 11.39
CA PHE A 66 0.42 13.11 12.01
C PHE A 66 0.84 11.69 12.36
N ARG A 67 1.03 10.79 11.38
CA ARG A 67 1.59 9.45 11.60
C ARG A 67 3.06 9.40 11.21
N ASP A 68 3.85 8.61 11.92
CA ASP A 68 5.21 8.23 11.53
C ASP A 68 5.21 7.00 10.60
N ARG A 69 4.12 6.22 10.63
CA ARG A 69 3.90 5.04 9.81
C ARG A 69 2.42 4.73 9.57
N VAL A 70 2.15 4.02 8.50
CA VAL A 70 0.84 3.45 8.16
C VAL A 70 0.97 1.97 7.82
N TYR A 71 -0.14 1.25 7.92
CA TYR A 71 -0.25 -0.16 7.59
C TYR A 71 -1.30 -0.35 6.51
N ALA A 72 -1.10 -1.36 5.66
CA ALA A 72 -2.06 -1.75 4.64
C ALA A 72 -2.09 -3.26 4.51
N THR A 73 -3.26 -3.79 4.16
CA THR A 73 -3.48 -5.23 3.99
C THR A 73 -4.19 -5.48 2.67
N HIS A 74 -3.88 -6.63 2.08
CA HIS A 74 -4.59 -7.18 0.94
C HIS A 74 -4.69 -8.69 1.19
N THR A 75 -5.89 -9.26 1.19
CA THR A 75 -6.06 -10.71 1.37
C THR A 75 -6.38 -11.37 0.04
N GLY A 76 -7.23 -10.74 -0.77
CA GLY A 76 -7.70 -11.27 -2.03
C GLY A 76 -9.22 -11.22 -2.13
N ASP A 77 -9.74 -11.61 -3.29
CA ASP A 77 -11.18 -11.71 -3.58
C ASP A 77 -11.68 -13.17 -3.63
N GLY A 78 -10.79 -14.13 -3.35
CA GLY A 78 -11.09 -15.57 -3.39
C GLY A 78 -11.20 -16.17 -4.80
N THR A 79 -10.94 -15.40 -5.86
CA THR A 79 -11.11 -15.86 -7.25
C THR A 79 -9.92 -15.51 -8.13
N MET A 80 -9.60 -14.23 -8.31
CA MET A 80 -8.58 -13.74 -9.24
C MET A 80 -7.40 -13.10 -8.53
N ASN A 81 -7.66 -12.43 -7.40
CA ASN A 81 -6.62 -11.89 -6.52
C ASN A 81 -6.37 -12.91 -5.41
N MET A 82 -5.41 -13.84 -5.59
CA MET A 82 -5.09 -14.89 -4.61
C MET A 82 -3.68 -14.78 -4.05
N PHE A 83 -3.24 -13.55 -3.81
CA PHE A 83 -1.91 -13.22 -3.33
C PHE A 83 -1.99 -12.25 -2.14
N PRO A 84 -2.16 -12.77 -0.91
CA PRO A 84 -2.29 -11.94 0.26
C PRO A 84 -0.95 -11.27 0.62
N GLN A 85 -1.03 -9.98 0.91
CA GLN A 85 0.08 -9.10 1.24
C GLN A 85 -0.22 -8.34 2.54
N ARG A 86 0.84 -8.01 3.28
CA ARG A 86 0.80 -7.11 4.44
C ARG A 86 1.90 -6.07 4.28
N CYS A 87 1.63 -4.83 4.69
CA CYS A 87 2.53 -3.73 4.44
C CYS A 87 2.63 -2.81 5.66
N VAL A 88 3.84 -2.33 5.94
CA VAL A 88 4.08 -1.16 6.77
C VAL A 88 4.93 -0.17 5.98
N ARG A 89 4.52 1.10 6.00
CA ARG A 89 5.21 2.22 5.36
C ARG A 89 5.51 3.26 6.41
N ASP A 90 6.79 3.62 6.58
CA ASP A 90 7.19 4.82 7.31
C ASP A 90 7.45 5.99 6.34
N THR A 91 7.94 7.12 6.84
CA THR A 91 8.14 8.35 6.03
C THR A 91 9.16 8.20 4.89
N ARG A 92 9.94 7.11 4.86
CA ARG A 92 10.92 6.85 3.79
C ARG A 92 10.85 5.43 3.26
N TYR A 93 10.81 4.43 4.12
CA TYR A 93 10.88 3.03 3.75
C TYR A 93 9.51 2.37 3.79
N LYS A 94 9.30 1.44 2.86
CA LYS A 94 8.13 0.57 2.85
C LYS A 94 8.55 -0.88 2.81
N TYR A 95 7.96 -1.66 3.70
CA TYR A 95 8.14 -3.09 3.79
C TYR A 95 6.84 -3.79 3.41
N VAL A 96 6.92 -4.71 2.45
CA VAL A 96 5.83 -5.59 2.02
C VAL A 96 6.20 -7.03 2.32
N LEU A 97 5.30 -7.72 3.01
CA LEU A 97 5.35 -9.15 3.26
C LEU A 97 4.36 -9.83 2.33
N ASN A 98 4.87 -10.70 1.48
CA ASN A 98 4.10 -11.56 0.60
C ASN A 98 3.94 -12.92 1.29
N LEU A 99 2.71 -13.29 1.68
CA LEU A 99 2.49 -14.48 2.51
C LEU A 99 2.64 -15.78 1.72
N HIS A 100 2.36 -15.73 0.41
CA HIS A 100 2.46 -16.87 -0.50
C HIS A 100 3.32 -16.55 -1.74
N PRO A 101 4.64 -16.32 -1.56
CA PRO A 101 5.54 -15.98 -2.66
C PRO A 101 5.74 -17.12 -3.67
N GLU A 102 5.31 -18.34 -3.34
CA GLU A 102 5.28 -19.48 -4.25
C GLU A 102 4.16 -19.40 -5.29
N ARG A 103 3.14 -18.57 -5.07
CA ARG A 103 2.03 -18.36 -6.01
C ARG A 103 2.42 -17.35 -7.06
N THR A 104 1.85 -17.49 -8.25
CA THR A 104 1.88 -16.41 -9.26
C THR A 104 1.00 -15.26 -8.76
N TRP A 105 1.53 -14.03 -8.77
CA TRP A 105 0.70 -12.85 -8.51
C TRP A 105 -0.21 -12.60 -9.70
N THR A 106 -1.51 -12.73 -9.47
CA THR A 106 -2.54 -12.49 -10.47
C THR A 106 -3.54 -11.47 -9.96
N THR A 107 -4.17 -10.77 -10.90
CA THR A 107 -5.27 -9.86 -10.61
C THR A 107 -6.33 -9.94 -11.68
N HIS A 108 -7.39 -9.13 -11.54
CA HIS A 108 -8.35 -8.91 -12.63
C HIS A 108 -7.67 -8.41 -13.92
N PHE A 109 -6.54 -7.69 -13.84
CA PHE A 109 -5.78 -7.27 -15.02
C PHE A 109 -5.26 -8.47 -15.82
N THR A 110 -4.89 -9.56 -15.14
CA THR A 110 -4.30 -10.75 -15.77
C THR A 110 -5.32 -11.86 -16.06
N LEU A 111 -6.48 -11.85 -15.40
CA LEU A 111 -7.44 -12.98 -15.43
C LEU A 111 -8.87 -12.66 -15.88
N VAL A 112 -9.28 -11.38 -15.99
CA VAL A 112 -10.69 -11.08 -16.32
C VAL A 112 -11.04 -11.64 -17.71
N PRO A 113 -12.07 -12.50 -17.83
CA PRO A 113 -12.38 -13.17 -19.09
C PRO A 113 -13.12 -12.22 -20.05
N GLU A 114 -12.82 -12.35 -21.35
CA GLU A 114 -13.64 -11.99 -22.52
C GLU A 114 -14.45 -10.68 -22.47
N ILE A 115 -13.97 -9.65 -21.78
CA ILE A 115 -14.48 -8.28 -21.91
C ILE A 115 -13.66 -7.63 -23.04
N PRO A 116 -14.24 -7.32 -24.21
CA PRO A 116 -13.49 -6.70 -25.30
C PRO A 116 -12.90 -5.34 -24.87
N ASN A 117 -11.65 -5.08 -25.24
CA ASN A 117 -10.87 -3.90 -24.82
C ASN A 117 -10.64 -3.84 -23.30
N SER A 118 -10.62 -4.99 -22.63
CA SER A 118 -10.28 -5.03 -21.22
C SER A 118 -8.78 -5.04 -21.00
N HIS A 119 -8.42 -4.88 -19.73
CA HIS A 119 -7.06 -5.05 -19.25
C HIS A 119 -6.43 -6.41 -19.62
N LYS A 120 -7.23 -7.47 -19.78
CA LYS A 120 -6.75 -8.79 -20.19
C LYS A 120 -6.18 -8.80 -21.60
N ASP A 121 -6.80 -8.09 -22.54
CA ASP A 121 -6.31 -8.00 -23.93
C ASP A 121 -4.92 -7.34 -23.97
N VAL A 122 -4.72 -6.32 -23.11
CA VAL A 122 -3.42 -5.68 -22.95
C VAL A 122 -2.41 -6.66 -22.37
N TRP A 123 -2.77 -7.40 -21.33
CA TRP A 123 -1.90 -8.43 -20.75
C TRP A 123 -1.51 -9.51 -21.76
N ASP A 124 -2.47 -10.03 -22.52
CA ASP A 124 -2.22 -11.06 -23.53
C ASP A 124 -1.28 -10.57 -24.64
N SER A 125 -1.40 -9.30 -25.03
CA SER A 125 -0.45 -8.69 -25.98
C SER A 125 0.99 -8.66 -25.42
N TRP A 126 1.16 -8.50 -24.10
CA TRP A 126 2.46 -8.52 -23.45
C TRP A 126 3.00 -9.94 -23.34
N VAL A 127 2.14 -10.92 -23.01
CA VAL A 127 2.45 -12.35 -23.01
C VAL A 127 2.92 -12.81 -24.40
N GLU A 128 2.23 -12.41 -25.46
CA GLU A 128 2.62 -12.75 -26.82
C GLU A 128 3.98 -12.11 -27.19
N LYS A 129 4.16 -10.83 -26.88
CA LYS A 129 5.43 -10.13 -27.12
C LYS A 129 6.60 -10.77 -26.36
N ALA A 130 6.38 -11.23 -25.13
CA ALA A 130 7.42 -11.86 -24.30
C ALA A 130 7.98 -13.16 -24.89
N ARG A 131 7.29 -13.80 -25.84
CA ARG A 131 7.80 -14.98 -26.55
C ARG A 131 9.08 -14.68 -27.37
N SER A 132 9.27 -13.43 -27.78
CA SER A 132 10.40 -13.02 -28.63
C SER A 132 11.17 -11.80 -28.12
N ASP A 133 10.64 -11.07 -27.12
CA ASP A 133 11.27 -9.89 -26.53
C ASP A 133 11.65 -10.14 -25.05
N ALA A 134 12.96 -10.17 -24.78
CA ALA A 134 13.49 -10.40 -23.44
C ALA A 134 13.12 -9.30 -22.43
N LYS A 135 12.89 -8.05 -22.87
CA LYS A 135 12.44 -6.97 -21.99
C LYS A 135 10.99 -7.18 -21.58
N ALA A 136 10.14 -7.60 -22.52
CA ALA A 136 8.75 -7.94 -22.23
C ALA A 136 8.69 -9.15 -21.28
N ALA A 137 9.46 -10.20 -21.52
CA ALA A 137 9.56 -11.35 -20.61
C ALA A 137 9.99 -10.94 -19.20
N LYS A 138 10.97 -10.04 -19.06
CA LYS A 138 11.40 -9.52 -17.76
C LYS A 138 10.28 -8.74 -17.04
N LEU A 139 9.47 -7.97 -17.77
CA LEU A 139 8.35 -7.23 -17.18
C LEU A 139 7.26 -8.17 -16.64
N LEU A 140 6.94 -9.24 -17.37
CA LEU A 140 6.00 -10.26 -16.88
C LEU A 140 6.52 -10.90 -15.60
N ASP A 141 7.81 -11.27 -15.56
CA ASP A 141 8.43 -11.87 -14.39
C ASP A 141 8.37 -10.95 -13.16
N VAL A 142 8.63 -9.65 -13.33
CA VAL A 142 8.52 -8.64 -12.26
C VAL A 142 7.08 -8.49 -11.75
N ILE A 143 6.07 -8.69 -12.60
CA ILE A 143 4.65 -8.58 -12.22
C ILE A 143 4.15 -9.87 -11.56
N GLU A 144 4.59 -11.03 -12.03
CA GLU A 144 4.07 -12.32 -11.60
C GLU A 144 4.82 -12.89 -10.39
N ARG A 145 6.11 -12.56 -10.22
CA ARG A 145 6.97 -13.15 -9.19
C ARG A 145 7.44 -12.10 -8.20
N HIS A 146 7.05 -12.31 -6.94
CA HIS A 146 7.46 -11.47 -5.83
C HIS A 146 8.22 -12.28 -4.79
N GLN A 147 9.29 -11.68 -4.25
CA GLN A 147 10.01 -12.28 -3.14
C GLN A 147 9.15 -12.26 -1.86
N ALA A 148 9.39 -13.17 -0.93
CA ALA A 148 8.65 -13.23 0.35
C ALA A 148 8.66 -11.87 1.08
N GLU A 149 9.79 -11.18 1.01
CA GLU A 149 10.00 -9.89 1.66
C GLU A 149 10.49 -8.87 0.64
N GLU A 150 9.83 -7.72 0.64
CA GLU A 150 10.22 -6.58 -0.20
C GLU A 150 10.43 -5.34 0.67
N LEU A 151 11.53 -4.64 0.43
CA LEU A 151 11.85 -3.38 1.10
C LEU A 151 12.23 -2.32 0.08
N TYR A 152 11.56 -1.17 0.12
CA TYR A 152 11.79 -0.08 -0.82
C TYR A 152 12.13 1.21 -0.08
N ASP A 153 13.13 1.95 -0.59
CA ASP A 153 13.37 3.35 -0.23
C ASP A 153 12.53 4.23 -1.14
N THR A 154 11.35 4.64 -0.68
CA THR A 154 10.35 5.29 -1.54
C THR A 154 10.68 6.75 -1.88
N GLN A 155 11.73 7.31 -1.28
CA GLN A 155 12.26 8.62 -1.66
C GLN A 155 13.29 8.50 -2.79
N ALA A 156 14.18 7.50 -2.70
CA ALA A 156 15.19 7.25 -3.73
C ALA A 156 14.63 6.45 -4.93
N ASP A 157 13.60 5.64 -4.69
CA ASP A 157 12.93 4.79 -5.67
C ASP A 157 11.39 4.93 -5.57
N PRO A 158 10.81 6.04 -6.09
CA PRO A 158 9.38 6.32 -6.00
C PRO A 158 8.48 5.31 -6.72
N TYR A 159 9.04 4.49 -7.61
CA TYR A 159 8.33 3.46 -8.36
C TYR A 159 8.55 2.05 -7.79
N GLU A 160 9.39 1.93 -6.76
CA GLU A 160 9.57 0.68 -6.00
C GLU A 160 10.05 -0.49 -6.88
N LEU A 161 11.01 -0.21 -7.76
CA LEU A 161 11.53 -1.17 -8.71
C LEU A 161 12.75 -1.94 -8.17
N ASN A 162 13.38 -1.45 -7.10
CA ASN A 162 14.61 -1.98 -6.53
C ASN A 162 14.36 -2.53 -5.13
N ASN A 163 14.11 -3.84 -5.02
CA ASN A 163 13.95 -4.50 -3.74
C ASN A 163 15.28 -4.53 -2.95
N LEU A 164 15.29 -3.89 -1.78
CA LEU A 164 16.41 -3.77 -0.87
C LEU A 164 16.42 -4.84 0.24
N ALA A 165 15.47 -5.78 0.28
CA ALA A 165 15.36 -6.76 1.37
C ALA A 165 16.61 -7.66 1.50
N GLY A 166 17.30 -7.92 0.38
CA GLY A 166 18.53 -8.71 0.36
C GLY A 166 19.82 -7.93 0.67
N SER A 167 19.76 -6.61 0.82
CA SER A 167 20.96 -5.79 0.99
C SER A 167 21.46 -5.77 2.45
N PRO A 168 22.75 -6.04 2.71
CA PRO A 168 23.31 -5.94 4.06
C PRO A 168 23.17 -4.55 4.68
N ALA A 169 23.18 -3.49 3.86
CA ALA A 169 23.10 -2.11 4.33
C ALA A 169 21.72 -1.75 4.88
N THR A 170 20.66 -2.39 4.40
CA THR A 170 19.27 -2.13 4.79
C THR A 170 18.72 -3.14 5.78
N LYS A 171 19.50 -4.17 6.15
CA LYS A 171 19.10 -5.20 7.12
C LYS A 171 18.53 -4.64 8.43
N PRO A 172 19.12 -3.60 9.07
CA PRO A 172 18.53 -3.05 10.29
C PRO A 172 17.15 -2.40 10.08
N ILE A 173 16.92 -1.82 8.90
CA ILE A 173 15.64 -1.20 8.53
C ILE A 173 14.59 -2.29 8.28
N LEU A 174 14.96 -3.34 7.53
CA LEU A 174 14.11 -4.50 7.29
C LEU A 174 13.65 -5.13 8.60
N GLU A 175 14.58 -5.41 9.52
CA GLU A 175 14.27 -6.05 10.79
C GLU A 175 13.35 -5.20 11.68
N ARG A 176 13.55 -3.87 11.69
CA ARG A 176 12.66 -2.93 12.38
C ARG A 176 11.25 -2.98 11.82
N LEU A 177 11.09 -2.76 10.50
CA LEU A 177 9.77 -2.72 9.87
C LEU A 177 9.06 -4.08 9.92
N ARG A 178 9.80 -5.19 9.78
CA ARG A 178 9.28 -6.54 9.98
C ARG A 178 8.70 -6.71 11.39
N LYS A 179 9.43 -6.27 12.41
CA LYS A 179 8.96 -6.32 13.81
C LYS A 179 7.73 -5.45 14.03
N ASP A 180 7.71 -4.27 13.44
CA ASP A 180 6.59 -3.34 13.52
C ASP A 180 5.33 -3.93 12.88
N LEU A 181 5.45 -4.49 11.67
CA LEU A 181 4.34 -5.15 10.99
C LEU A 181 3.82 -6.35 11.78
N ARG A 182 4.70 -7.23 12.27
CA ARG A 182 4.29 -8.39 13.08
C ARG A 182 3.55 -7.99 14.35
N ARG A 183 4.04 -6.94 15.04
CA ARG A 183 3.36 -6.42 16.25
C ARG A 183 1.97 -5.91 15.89
N TRP A 184 1.85 -5.16 14.80
CA TRP A 184 0.58 -4.62 14.35
C TRP A 184 -0.40 -5.74 13.97
N MET A 185 0.03 -6.72 13.16
CA MET A 185 -0.80 -7.88 12.79
C MET A 185 -1.32 -8.63 14.02
N ALA A 186 -0.46 -8.88 15.02
CA ALA A 186 -0.87 -9.53 16.26
C ALA A 186 -1.92 -8.71 17.05
N ALA A 187 -1.76 -7.39 17.10
CA ALA A 187 -2.73 -6.50 17.75
C ALA A 187 -4.09 -6.48 17.03
N GLN A 188 -4.08 -6.69 15.72
CA GLN A 188 -5.28 -6.76 14.87
C GLN A 188 -5.92 -8.15 14.84
N GLN A 189 -5.35 -9.13 15.56
CA GLN A 189 -5.77 -10.53 15.51
C GLN A 189 -5.79 -11.07 14.06
N ASP A 190 -4.88 -10.54 13.24
CA ASP A 190 -4.73 -10.93 11.84
C ASP A 190 -4.10 -12.32 11.79
N ALA A 191 -4.97 -13.33 11.75
CA ALA A 191 -4.60 -14.68 11.38
C ALA A 191 -4.07 -14.59 9.96
N ALA A 192 -2.74 -14.53 9.82
CA ALA A 192 -2.08 -14.62 8.53
C ALA A 192 -2.74 -15.76 7.77
N SER A 193 -3.41 -15.42 6.67
CA SER A 193 -4.27 -16.35 5.94
C SER A 193 -3.37 -17.48 5.43
N ASP A 194 -3.47 -18.66 6.05
CA ASP A 194 -2.91 -19.91 5.51
C ASP A 194 -3.56 -20.26 4.16
#